data_AF-A0A5K0XB52-F1
#
_entry.id   AF-A0A5K0XB52-F1
#
_cell.length_a   1.000
_cell.length_b   1.000
_cell.length_c   1.000
_cell.angle_alpha   90.00
_cell.angle_beta   90.00
_cell.angle_gamma   90.00
#
_symmetry.space_group_name_H-M   'P 1'
#
loop_
_entity.id
_entity.type
_entity.pdbx_description
1 polymer ?
#
loop_
_entity_poly.entity_id
_entity_poly.type
_entity_poly.pdbx_seq_one_letter_code
_entity_poly.pdbx_strand_id
1 'polypeptide(L)' 'WALMTLLDPINSLANLIYIGYTGDPRSAFHITRRRRIDRKKKYSQRNVFQCFVFGPKGSGKSTLLNAFVG' A
#
# COMPACT_ATOMS: atom_id res chain seq x y z
N TRP A 1 -1.14 0.20 8.85
CA TRP A 1 0.29 0.29 8.47
C TRP A 1 0.54 0.14 6.97
N ALA A 2 0.10 -0.94 6.31
CA ALA A 2 0.42 -1.18 4.88
C ALA A 2 0.05 -0.02 3.93
N LEU A 3 -1.14 0.57 4.07
CA LEU A 3 -1.55 1.74 3.28
C LEU A 3 -0.60 2.94 3.51
N MET A 4 -0.28 3.24 4.76
CA MET A 4 0.64 4.33 5.11
C MET A 4 2.04 4.09 4.53
N THR A 5 2.59 2.88 4.64
CA THR A 5 3.90 2.55 4.05
C THR A 5 3.92 2.70 2.52
N LEU A 6 2.80 2.41 1.84
CA LEU A 6 2.71 2.59 0.39
C LEU A 6 2.66 4.07 -0.02
N LEU A 7 1.89 4.88 0.70
CA LEU A 7 1.65 6.29 0.36
C LEU A 7 2.75 7.22 0.88
N ASP A 8 3.26 6.94 2.08
CA ASP A 8 4.21 7.77 2.82
C ASP A 8 5.14 6.90 3.71
N PRO A 9 6.20 6.31 3.11
CA PRO A 9 7.12 5.46 3.85
C PRO A 9 7.93 6.22 4.91
N ILE A 10 8.13 7.54 4.76
CA ILE A 10 8.93 8.33 5.71
C ILE A 10 8.16 8.47 7.02
N ASN A 11 6.91 8.92 6.95
CA ASN A 11 6.06 9.01 8.15
C ASN A 11 5.74 7.62 8.73
N SER A 12 5.64 6.59 7.87
CA SER A 12 5.53 5.22 8.35
C SER A 12 6.71 4.80 9.22
N LEU A 13 7.94 5.12 8.80
CA LEU A 13 9.14 4.79 9.57
C LEU A 13 9.26 5.62 10.85
N ALA A 14 8.95 6.92 10.79
CA ALA A 14 8.94 7.79 11.96
C ALA A 14 7.98 7.24 13.03
N ASN A 15 6.79 6.80 12.63
CA ASN A 15 5.82 6.17 13.52
C ASN A 15 6.33 4.84 14.10
N LEU A 16 7.06 4.02 13.32
CA LEU A 16 7.69 2.79 13.83
C LEU A 16 8.76 3.09 14.89
N ILE A 17 9.59 4.11 14.68
CA ILE A 17 10.58 4.55 15.67
C ILE A 17 9.86 5.06 16.93
N TYR A 18 8.80 5.85 16.77
CA TYR A 18 8.04 6.41 17.88
C TYR A 18 7.42 5.33 18.79
N ILE A 19 6.92 4.22 18.22
CA ILE A 19 6.37 3.10 19.00
C ILE A 19 7.46 2.12 19.51
N GLY A 20 8.74 2.44 19.33
CA GLY A 20 9.85 1.67 19.87
C GLY A 20 10.24 0.43 19.06
N TYR A 21 10.11 0.47 17.72
CA TYR A 21 10.64 -0.61 16.87
C TYR A 21 12.15 -0.80 17.10
N THR A 22 12.54 -1.99 17.57
CA THR A 22 13.91 -2.30 18.01
C THR A 22 14.81 -2.90 16.92
N GLY A 23 14.24 -3.27 15.76
CA GLY A 23 14.98 -3.81 14.63
C GLY A 23 15.72 -2.74 13.83
N ASP A 24 16.57 -3.15 12.89
CA ASP A 24 17.17 -2.21 11.93
C ASP A 24 16.05 -1.53 11.10
N PRO A 25 15.90 -0.20 11.15
CA PRO A 25 14.91 0.55 10.37
C PRO A 25 14.90 0.19 8.88
N ARG A 26 16.04 -0.19 8.30
CA ARG A 26 16.16 -0.59 6.88
C ARG A 26 15.46 -1.91 6.58
N SER A 27 15.36 -2.78 7.57
CA SER A 27 14.68 -4.09 7.46
C SER A 27 13.16 -4.00 7.62
N ALA A 28 12.65 -2.87 8.12
CA ALA A 28 11.22 -2.69 8.36
C ALA A 28 10.39 -2.68 7.07
N PHE A 29 10.99 -2.32 5.94
CA PHE A 29 10.31 -2.22 4.65
C PHE A 29 10.89 -3.16 3.60
N HIS A 30 10.00 -3.77 2.83
CA HIS A 30 10.36 -4.55 1.65
C HIS A 30 10.15 -3.73 0.37
N ILE A 31 11.25 -3.35 -0.30
CA ILE A 31 11.20 -2.59 -1.55
C ILE A 31 10.87 -3.52 -2.71
N THR A 32 9.70 -3.34 -3.32
CA THR A 32 9.30 -4.10 -4.51
C THR A 32 9.87 -3.49 -5.78
N ARG A 33 10.20 -4.34 -6.77
CA ARG A 33 10.73 -3.89 -8.07
C ARG A 33 9.70 -3.14 -8.91
N ARG A 34 10.17 -2.44 -9.95
CA ARG A 34 9.32 -1.65 -10.87
C ARG A 34 8.25 -2.51 -11.57
N ARG A 35 7.01 -2.01 -11.60
CA ARG A 35 5.83 -2.69 -12.20
C ARG A 35 6.03 -3.11 -13.67
N ARG A 36 6.82 -2.37 -14.46
CA ARG A 36 7.08 -2.70 -15.88
C ARG A 36 7.71 -4.09 -16.05
N ILE A 37 8.56 -4.51 -15.10
CA ILE A 37 9.21 -5.82 -15.12
C ILE A 37 8.19 -6.92 -14.85
N ASP A 38 7.32 -6.75 -13.85
CA ASP A 38 6.27 -7.70 -13.51
C ASP A 38 5.28 -7.90 -14.66
N ARG A 39 4.88 -6.81 -15.34
CA ARG A 39 4.00 -6.89 -16.51
C ARG A 39 4.62 -7.69 -17.65
N LYS A 40 5.92 -7.50 -17.93
CA LYS A 40 6.63 -8.27 -18.96
C LYS A 40 6.68 -9.76 -18.61
N LYS A 41 6.85 -10.08 -17.31
CA LYS A 41 6.92 -11.48 -16.81
C LYS A 41 5.54 -12.11 -16.54
N LYS A 42 4.46 -11.34 -16.58
CA LYS A 42 3.10 -11.75 -16.14
C LYS A 42 3.07 -12.35 -14.73
N TYR A 43 3.99 -11.93 -13.86
CA TYR A 43 4.13 -12.42 -12.50
C TYR A 43 4.61 -11.28 -11.59
N SER A 44 3.92 -11.07 -10.47
CA SER A 44 4.24 -10.03 -9.49
C SER A 44 4.47 -10.63 -8.12
N GLN A 45 5.47 -10.10 -7.42
CA GLN A 45 5.75 -10.40 -6.01
C GLN A 45 5.16 -9.33 -5.07
N ARG A 46 4.37 -8.39 -5.60
CA ARG A 46 3.73 -7.34 -4.80
C ARG A 46 2.54 -7.92 -4.06
N ASN A 47 2.45 -7.60 -2.77
CA ASN A 47 1.30 -7.97 -1.93
C ASN A 47 0.31 -6.82 -1.72
N VAL A 48 0.66 -5.60 -2.12
CA VAL A 48 -0.16 -4.39 -1.94
C VAL A 48 -0.39 -3.71 -3.29
N PHE A 49 -1.64 -3.43 -3.59
CA PHE A 49 -2.09 -2.79 -4.84
C PHE A 49 -2.98 -1.60 -4.54
N GLN A 50 -2.77 -0.50 -5.26
CA GLN A 50 -3.62 0.69 -5.19
C GLN A 50 -4.60 0.68 -6.38
N CYS A 51 -5.90 0.72 -6.06
CA CYS A 51 -6.98 0.76 -7.03
C CYS A 51 -7.71 2.10 -6.93
N PHE A 52 -7.86 2.80 -8.06
CA PHE A 52 -8.64 4.02 -8.14
C PHE A 52 -10.06 3.70 -8.64
N VAL A 53 -11.07 4.16 -7.89
CA VAL A 53 -12.49 3.93 -8.21
C VAL A 53 -13.09 5.21 -8.78
N PHE A 54 -13.52 5.16 -10.03
CA PHE A 54 -14.11 6.30 -10.74
C PHE A 54 -15.58 6.05 -11.11
N GLY A 55 -16.36 7.12 -11.23
CA GLY A 55 -17.78 7.06 -11.58
C GLY A 55 -18.55 8.34 -11.22
N PRO A 56 -19.73 8.57 -11.80
CA PRO A 56 -20.51 9.78 -11.60
C PRO A 56 -21.07 9.92 -10.18
N LYS A 57 -21.62 11.10 -9.83
CA LYS A 57 -22.27 11.31 -8.52
C LYS A 57 -23.42 10.29 -8.36
N GLY A 58 -23.50 9.65 -7.19
CA GLY A 58 -24.52 8.65 -6.91
C GLY A 58 -24.24 7.22 -7.39
N SER A 59 -23.12 6.95 -8.08
CA SER A 59 -22.83 5.60 -8.63
C SER A 59 -22.40 4.54 -7.60
N GLY A 60 -22.56 4.79 -6.30
CA GLY A 60 -22.22 3.80 -5.26
C GLY A 60 -20.72 3.57 -5.00
N LYS A 61 -19.81 4.45 -5.44
CA LYS A 61 -18.35 4.30 -5.22
C LYS A 61 -17.97 4.09 -3.75
N SER A 62 -18.56 4.88 -2.85
CA SER A 62 -18.30 4.76 -1.40
C SER A 62 -18.86 3.46 -0.84
N THR A 63 -20.05 3.04 -1.29
CA THR A 63 -20.64 1.74 -0.91
C THR A 63 -19.74 0.58 -1.31
N LEU A 64 -19.17 0.62 -2.52
CA LEU A 64 -18.19 -0.37 -2.97
C LEU A 64 -17.00 -0.43 -2.02
N LEU A 65 -16.39 0.71 -1.67
CA LEU A 65 -15.24 0.75 -0.75
C LEU A 65 -15.62 0.23 0.65
N ASN A 66 -16.76 0.63 1.18
CA ASN A 66 -17.23 0.21 2.51
C ASN A 66 -17.45 -1.31 2.57
N ALA A 67 -17.88 -1.94 1.48
CA ALA A 67 -18.05 -3.40 1.42
C ALA A 67 -16.73 -4.18 1.58
N PHE A 68 -15.58 -3.57 1.32
CA PHE A 68 -14.26 -4.20 1.53
C PHE A 68 -13.73 -4.08 2.96
N VAL A 69 -14.37 -3.27 3.81
CA VAL A 69 -13.95 -3.01 5.21
C VAL A 69 -14.95 -3.59 6.21
N GLY A 70 -15.94 -4.36 5.72
CA GLY A 70 -17.00 -4.98 6.52
C GLY A 70 -16.48 -5.86 7.65
#